data_AF-A0A967LKK1-F1
#
_entry.id   AF-A0A967LKK1-F1
#
_cell.length_a   1.000
_cell.length_b   1.000
_cell.length_c   1.000
_cell.angle_alpha   90.00
_cell.angle_beta   90.00
_cell.angle_gamma   90.00
#
_symmetry.space_group_name_H-M   'P 1'
#
loop_
_entity.id
_entity.type
_entity.pdbx_description
1 polymer ?
#
loop_
_entity_poly.entity_id
_entity_poly.type
_entity_poly.pdbx_seq_one_letter_code
_entity_poly.pdbx_strand_id
1 'polypeptide(L)'
;FLRELIVRVAELDGRPDIRDGYRRLVGVVLDELKNLRAAPLHLPLPRDPRLKAVTDALMASPGDPSDLADWGRRAGASGRTLARLFRRETGMTFAGWRRRLRLLAAVSRLGAG
;
A
#
# COMPACT_ATOMS: atom_id res chain seq x y z
N PHE A 1 -16.31 7.76 6.79
CA PHE A 1 -16.71 6.45 7.33
C PHE A 1 -15.58 5.42 7.28
N LEU A 2 -15.15 4.91 6.10
CA LEU A 2 -14.08 3.89 6.03
C LEU A 2 -12.73 4.34 6.65
N ARG A 3 -12.36 5.60 6.47
CA ARG A 3 -11.17 6.21 7.11
C ARG A 3 -11.25 6.13 8.64
N GLU A 4 -12.42 6.42 9.21
CA GLU A 4 -12.68 6.38 10.66
C GLU A 4 -12.46 4.95 11.19
N LEU A 5 -12.98 3.97 10.47
CA LEU A 5 -12.87 2.56 10.82
C LEU A 5 -11.42 2.05 10.76
N ILE A 6 -10.65 2.44 9.73
CA ILE A 6 -9.24 2.07 9.60
C ILE A 6 -8.39 2.68 10.73
N VAL A 7 -8.62 3.95 11.07
CA VAL A 7 -7.93 4.62 12.18
C VAL A 7 -8.24 3.91 13.50
N ARG A 8 -9.51 3.58 13.73
CA ARG A 8 -9.95 2.92 14.96
C ARG A 8 -9.44 1.49 15.09
N VAL A 9 -9.32 0.74 13.98
CA VAL A 9 -8.63 -0.57 13.98
C VAL A 9 -7.15 -0.39 14.32
N ALA A 10 -6.47 0.61 13.77
CA ALA A 10 -5.05 0.87 14.05
C ALA A 10 -4.80 1.29 15.51
N GLU A 11 -5.74 2.00 16.14
CA GLU A 11 -5.66 2.40 17.55
C GLU A 11 -5.95 1.26 18.54
N LEU A 12 -6.64 0.22 18.08
CA LEU A 12 -7.00 -0.96 18.87
C LEU A 12 -5.97 -2.10 18.75
N ASP A 13 -5.06 -2.01 17.79
CA ASP A 13 -3.98 -2.98 17.61
C ASP A 13 -3.07 -3.01 18.85
N GLY A 14 -2.82 -4.20 19.40
CA GLY A 14 -2.01 -4.38 20.61
C GLY A 14 -2.76 -4.26 21.96
N ARG A 15 -4.08 -4.04 21.98
CA ARG A 15 -4.88 -4.07 23.23
C ARG A 15 -5.48 -5.47 23.46
N PRO A 16 -5.01 -6.25 24.45
CA PRO A 16 -5.45 -7.64 24.63
C PRO A 16 -6.91 -7.77 25.06
N ASP A 17 -7.49 -6.74 25.67
CA ASP A 17 -8.82 -6.75 26.32
C ASP A 17 -10.00 -6.53 25.36
N ILE A 18 -9.72 -6.29 24.06
CA ILE A 18 -10.75 -5.93 23.07
C ILE A 18 -10.70 -6.85 21.84
N ARG A 19 -10.20 -8.09 21.98
CA ARG A 19 -10.07 -9.05 20.87
C ARG A 19 -11.36 -9.23 20.06
N ASP A 20 -12.51 -9.31 20.73
CA ASP A 20 -13.78 -9.53 20.07
C ASP A 20 -14.30 -8.27 19.36
N GLY A 21 -14.11 -7.10 19.96
CA GLY A 21 -14.46 -5.82 19.34
C GLY A 21 -13.56 -5.51 18.14
N TYR A 22 -12.26 -5.77 18.27
CA TYR A 22 -11.27 -5.65 17.20
C TYR A 22 -11.61 -6.57 16.03
N ARG A 23 -11.89 -7.87 16.28
CA ARG A 23 -12.24 -8.85 15.24
C ARG A 23 -13.51 -8.45 14.49
N ARG A 24 -14.56 -7.98 15.19
CA ARG A 24 -15.78 -7.47 14.55
C ARG A 24 -15.51 -6.23 13.70
N LEU A 25 -14.72 -5.29 14.21
CA LEU A 25 -14.39 -4.06 13.50
C LEU A 25 -13.56 -4.35 12.23
N VAL A 26 -12.57 -5.23 12.33
CA VAL A 26 -11.79 -5.74 11.20
C VAL A 26 -12.68 -6.43 10.18
N GLY A 27 -13.62 -7.28 10.61
CA GLY A 27 -14.61 -7.92 9.74
C GLY A 27 -15.42 -6.91 8.94
N VAL A 28 -15.97 -5.89 9.60
CA VAL A 28 -16.71 -4.79 8.94
C VAL A 28 -15.83 -4.04 7.95
N VAL A 29 -14.59 -3.72 8.31
CA VAL A 29 -13.65 -3.06 7.38
C VAL A 29 -13.38 -3.94 6.16
N LEU A 30 -13.17 -5.24 6.34
CA LEU A 30 -12.94 -6.18 5.25
C LEU A 30 -14.19 -6.34 4.37
N ASP A 31 -15.38 -6.38 4.94
CA ASP A 31 -16.63 -6.48 4.20
C ASP A 31 -16.94 -5.20 3.42
N GLU A 32 -16.69 -4.03 4.00
CA GLU A 32 -16.74 -2.76 3.28
C GLU A 32 -15.70 -2.69 2.16
N LEU A 33 -14.47 -3.19 2.39
CA LEU A 33 -13.45 -3.30 1.34
C LEU A 33 -13.87 -4.25 0.20
N LYS A 34 -14.57 -5.36 0.50
CA LYS A 34 -15.13 -6.26 -0.53
C LYS A 34 -16.30 -5.60 -1.29
N ASN A 35 -17.12 -4.80 -0.60
CA ASN A 35 -18.28 -4.11 -1.16
C ASN A 35 -17.92 -2.86 -1.97
N LEU A 36 -16.69 -2.35 -1.86
CA LEU A 36 -16.10 -1.37 -2.78
C LEU A 36 -15.83 -2.03 -4.14
N ARG A 37 -16.93 -2.30 -4.84
CA ARG A 37 -17.07 -2.76 -6.21
C ARG A 37 -15.94 -2.23 -7.10
N ALA A 38 -14.94 -3.07 -7.33
CA ALA A 38 -13.90 -2.95 -8.34
C ALA A 38 -13.32 -1.54 -8.57
N ALA A 39 -12.88 -0.83 -7.51
CA ALA A 39 -11.70 0.01 -7.73
C ALA A 39 -10.56 -1.00 -7.86
N PRO A 40 -9.98 -1.23 -9.06
CA PRO A 40 -9.14 -2.38 -9.24
C PRO A 40 -7.97 -2.23 -8.27
N LEU A 41 -7.96 -3.09 -7.26
CA LEU A 41 -6.87 -3.33 -6.30
C LEU A 41 -5.68 -3.98 -7.02
N HIS A 42 -5.50 -3.64 -8.29
CA HIS A 42 -4.34 -3.93 -9.10
C HIS A 42 -3.26 -2.90 -8.77
N LEU A 43 -2.06 -3.42 -8.61
CA LEU A 43 -0.84 -2.64 -8.60
C LEU A 43 -0.35 -2.62 -10.06
N PRO A 44 -0.53 -1.52 -10.82
CA PRO A 44 0.02 -1.45 -12.15
C PRO A 44 1.54 -1.57 -12.06
N LEU A 45 2.07 -2.58 -12.76
CA LEU A 45 3.49 -2.88 -12.78
C LEU A 45 4.15 -2.08 -13.92
N PRO A 46 5.21 -1.33 -13.63
CA PRO A 46 5.94 -0.59 -14.63
C PRO A 46 6.74 -1.53 -15.56
N ARG A 47 7.05 -1.06 -16.76
CA ARG A 47 7.86 -1.78 -17.75
C ARG A 47 9.31 -1.33 -17.74
N ASP A 48 9.60 -0.09 -17.35
CA ASP A 48 10.98 0.40 -17.25
C ASP A 48 11.76 -0.39 -16.20
N PRO A 49 12.95 -0.93 -16.52
CA PRO A 49 13.74 -1.76 -15.60
C PRO A 49 14.06 -1.07 -14.27
N ARG A 50 14.27 0.24 -14.26
CA ARG A 50 14.57 1.02 -13.05
C ARG A 50 13.36 1.07 -12.14
N LEU A 51 12.19 1.36 -12.71
CA LEU A 51 10.94 1.32 -11.96
C LEU A 51 10.59 -0.09 -11.50
N LYS A 52 10.87 -1.10 -12.32
CA LYS A 52 10.65 -2.50 -11.94
C LYS A 52 11.48 -2.85 -10.70
N ALA A 53 12.77 -2.54 -10.68
CA ALA A 53 13.62 -2.76 -9.52
C ALA A 53 13.10 -2.05 -8.25
N VAL A 54 12.65 -0.79 -8.38
CA VAL A 54 12.06 -0.02 -7.28
C VAL A 54 10.77 -0.68 -6.77
N THR A 55 9.88 -1.06 -7.68
CA THR A 55 8.57 -1.63 -7.34
C THR A 55 8.69 -3.04 -6.76
N ASP A 56 9.58 -3.88 -7.28
CA ASP A 56 9.90 -5.20 -6.73
C ASP A 56 10.43 -5.10 -5.30
N ALA A 57 11.38 -4.20 -5.05
CA ALA A 57 11.94 -3.99 -3.72
C ALA A 57 10.88 -3.50 -2.71
N LEU A 58 9.99 -2.60 -3.13
CA LEU A 58 8.89 -2.14 -2.31
C LEU A 58 7.85 -3.25 -2.07
N MET A 59 7.56 -4.09 -3.06
CA MET A 59 6.66 -5.24 -2.88
C MET A 59 7.20 -6.24 -1.85
N ALA A 60 8.52 -6.48 -1.85
CA ALA A 60 9.17 -7.31 -0.84
C ALA A 60 9.15 -6.68 0.57
N SER A 61 9.28 -5.35 0.65
CA SER A 61 9.20 -4.61 1.92
C SER A 61 8.25 -3.40 1.82
N PRO A 62 6.92 -3.60 1.96
CA PRO A 62 5.94 -2.53 1.84
C PRO A 62 6.13 -1.39 2.85
N GLY A 63 6.81 -1.67 3.96
CA GLY A 63 7.12 -0.74 5.03
C GLY A 63 8.34 0.16 4.78
N ASP A 64 9.18 -0.11 3.77
CA ASP A 64 10.41 0.66 3.50
C ASP A 64 10.10 2.17 3.48
N PRO A 65 10.83 3.03 4.23
CA PRO A 65 10.58 4.47 4.29
C PRO A 65 11.14 5.26 3.09
N SER A 66 12.11 4.71 2.34
CA SER A 66 12.90 5.38 1.30
C SER A 66 12.05 6.20 0.31
N ASP A 67 12.43 7.45 0.04
CA ASP A 67 11.69 8.35 -0.85
C ASP A 67 12.14 8.24 -2.32
N LEU A 68 11.56 9.05 -3.20
CA LEU A 68 11.92 9.05 -4.62
C LEU A 68 13.36 9.51 -4.89
N ALA A 69 13.95 10.34 -4.03
CA ALA A 69 15.34 10.75 -4.16
C ALA A 69 16.27 9.58 -3.80
N ASP A 70 15.95 8.82 -2.76
CA ASP A 70 16.66 7.60 -2.36
C ASP A 70 16.60 6.55 -3.48
N TRP A 71 15.40 6.26 -3.99
CA TRP A 71 15.21 5.34 -5.11
C TRP A 71 15.87 5.84 -6.39
N GLY A 72 15.88 7.16 -6.60
CA GLY A 72 16.59 7.79 -7.70
C GLY A 72 18.07 7.44 -7.67
N ARG A 73 18.73 7.67 -6.53
CA ARG A 73 20.16 7.36 -6.35
C ARG A 73 20.45 5.88 -6.60
N ARG A 74 19.61 4.97 -6.07
CA ARG A 74 19.76 3.51 -6.28
C ARG A 74 19.56 3.09 -7.74
N ALA A 75 18.72 3.80 -8.49
CA ALA A 75 18.37 3.46 -9.86
C ALA A 75 19.14 4.27 -10.93
N GLY A 76 20.13 5.07 -10.54
CA GLY A 76 20.90 5.92 -11.45
C GLY A 76 20.07 7.03 -12.11
N ALA A 77 19.05 7.55 -11.42
CA ALA A 77 18.14 8.57 -11.93
C ALA A 77 17.86 9.67 -10.89
N SER A 78 17.41 10.86 -11.33
CA SER A 78 16.88 11.83 -10.36
C SER A 78 15.51 11.36 -9.83
N GLY A 79 15.16 11.73 -8.60
CA GLY A 79 13.82 11.49 -8.07
C GLY A 79 12.71 12.13 -8.92
N ARG A 80 13.01 13.25 -9.60
CA ARG A 80 12.10 13.92 -10.55
C ARG A 80 11.86 13.07 -11.80
N THR A 81 12.92 12.44 -12.32
CA THR A 81 12.85 11.49 -13.44
C THR A 81 11.98 10.30 -13.06
N LEU A 82 12.24 9.69 -11.90
CA LEU A 82 11.42 8.57 -11.41
C LEU A 82 9.97 9.00 -11.20
N ALA A 83 9.68 10.16 -10.60
CA ALA A 83 8.31 10.63 -10.39
C ALA A 83 7.50 10.75 -11.69
N ARG A 84 8.14 11.27 -12.75
CA ARG A 84 7.52 11.42 -14.07
C ARG A 84 7.30 10.06 -14.73
N LEU A 85 8.31 9.19 -14.65
CA LEU A 85 8.27 7.84 -15.18
C LEU A 85 7.17 7.00 -14.50
N PHE A 86 7.07 7.11 -13.17
CA PHE A 86 6.07 6.43 -12.36
C PHE A 86 4.66 6.80 -12.82
N ARG A 87 4.37 8.10 -12.92
CA ARG A 87 3.05 8.58 -13.41
C ARG A 87 2.76 8.12 -14.82
N ARG A 88 3.74 8.16 -15.72
CA ARG A 88 3.58 7.77 -17.11
C ARG A 88 3.23 6.29 -17.27
N GLU A 89 3.88 5.41 -16.51
CA GLU A 89 3.72 3.96 -16.69
C GLU A 89 2.63 3.35 -15.82
N THR A 90 2.40 3.91 -14.64
CA THR A 90 1.44 3.34 -13.67
C THR A 90 0.13 4.13 -13.60
N GLY A 91 0.07 5.31 -14.23
CA GLY A 91 -1.07 6.22 -14.13
C GLY A 91 -1.21 6.89 -12.75
N MET A 92 -0.26 6.69 -11.83
CA MET A 92 -0.36 7.16 -10.45
C MET A 92 0.93 7.78 -9.92
N THR A 93 0.80 8.59 -8.87
CA THR A 93 1.97 9.08 -8.13
C THR A 93 2.60 7.94 -7.34
N PHE A 94 3.91 8.04 -7.09
CA PHE A 94 4.64 7.09 -6.26
C PHE A 94 3.99 6.89 -4.88
N ALA A 95 3.56 7.98 -4.23
CA ALA A 95 2.89 7.92 -2.94
C ALA A 95 1.52 7.21 -3.02
N GLY A 96 0.76 7.42 -4.10
CA GLY A 96 -0.49 6.70 -4.36
C GLY A 96 -0.26 5.20 -4.53
N TRP A 97 0.75 4.84 -5.32
CA TRP A 97 1.14 3.45 -5.53
C TRP A 97 1.57 2.76 -4.24
N ARG A 98 2.46 3.40 -3.45
CA ARG A 98 2.91 2.85 -2.15
C ARG A 98 1.77 2.68 -1.15
N ARG A 99 0.82 3.62 -1.13
CA ARG A 99 -0.36 3.52 -0.26
C ARG A 99 -1.20 2.30 -0.62
N ARG A 100 -1.42 2.06 -1.92
CA ARG A 100 -2.18 0.90 -2.40
C ARG A 100 -1.44 -0.41 -2.12
N LEU A 101 -0.12 -0.44 -2.28
CA LEU A 101 0.71 -1.59 -1.93
C LEU A 101 0.60 -1.95 -0.44
N ARG A 102 0.73 -0.96 0.45
CA ARG A 102 0.61 -1.17 1.90
C ARG A 102 -0.78 -1.67 2.29
N LEU A 103 -1.82 -1.16 1.65
CA LEU A 103 -3.19 -1.62 1.86
C LEU A 103 -3.34 -3.11 1.45
N LEU A 104 -2.84 -3.48 0.28
CA LEU A 104 -2.86 -4.88 -0.19
C LEU A 104 -2.09 -5.80 0.77
N ALA A 105 -0.91 -5.38 1.23
CA ALA A 105 -0.12 -6.13 2.19
C ALA A 105 -0.85 -6.29 3.54
N ALA A 106 -1.54 -5.24 4.02
CA ALA A 106 -2.31 -5.30 5.26
C ALA A 106 -3.52 -6.23 5.15
N VAL A 107 -4.31 -6.12 4.06
CA VAL A 107 -5.46 -7.00 3.81
C VAL A 107 -5.02 -8.46 3.69
N SER A 108 -3.91 -8.72 2.99
CA SER A 108 -3.35 -10.09 2.89
C SER A 108 -2.93 -10.67 4.24
N ARG A 109 -2.42 -9.83 5.16
CA ARG A 109 -2.05 -10.27 6.52
C ARG A 109 -3.27 -10.53 7.40
N LEU A 110 -4.34 -9.73 7.25
CA LEU A 110 -5.58 -9.90 8.00
C LEU A 110 -6.36 -11.15 7.57
N GLY A 111 -6.31 -11.52 6.28
CA GLY A 111 -6.98 -12.73 5.77
C GLY A 111 -6.21 -14.04 5.99
N ALA A 112 -4.92 -13.96 6.36
CA ALA A 112 -4.06 -15.10 6.61
C ALA A 112 -3.91 -15.44 8.11
N GLY A 113 -4.66 -14.77 8.99
CA GLY A 113 -4.63 -14.93 10.44
C GLY A 113 -5.98 -15.24 11.07
#